data_AF-A0A085WSA6-F1
#
_entry.id   AF-A0A085WSA6-F1
#
_cell.length_a   1.000
_cell.length_b   1.000
_cell.length_c   1.000
_cell.angle_alpha   90.00
_cell.angle_beta   90.00
_cell.angle_gamma   90.00
#
_symmetry.space_group_name_H-M   'P 1'
#
loop_
_entity.id
_entity.type
_entity.pdbx_description
1 polymer ?
#
loop_
_entity_poly.entity_id
_entity_poly.type
_entity_poly.pdbx_seq_one_letter_code
_entity_poly.pdbx_strand_id
1 'polypeptide(L)'
;MALFDLDTLQKKAIEDCLKFAQEHMNGDFVAEPIPVPDDAALTWDPIELRYVADRSMVLWRRYGQFEVVLDADDRVVGYVDHDKWEKCRWEPLTDAEALAIARTSGLLRPGLTLVESRQGEKGSLELRFEGKEPSDGLRVCINPARRAVISILPVEEGAR
;
A
#
# COMPACT_ATOMS: atom_id res chain seq x y z
N MET A 1 -42.56 15.50 -10.85
CA MET A 1 -41.81 14.36 -10.31
C MET A 1 -40.44 14.42 -10.94
N ALA A 2 -39.40 14.79 -10.18
CA ALA A 2 -38.05 14.88 -10.74
C ALA A 2 -37.55 13.44 -10.97
N LEU A 3 -37.48 13.03 -12.23
CA LEU A 3 -36.71 11.87 -12.64
C LEU A 3 -35.24 12.25 -12.43
N PHE A 4 -34.64 11.78 -11.34
CA PHE A 4 -33.19 11.84 -11.23
C PHE A 4 -32.61 10.96 -12.34
N ASP A 5 -31.70 11.52 -13.13
CA ASP A 5 -30.91 10.71 -14.04
C ASP A 5 -30.00 9.75 -13.25
N LEU A 6 -29.62 8.65 -13.90
CA LEU A 6 -28.79 7.60 -13.28
C LEU A 6 -27.46 8.16 -12.77
N ASP A 7 -26.90 9.16 -13.44
CA ASP A 7 -25.66 9.83 -13.04
C ASP A 7 -25.80 10.54 -11.69
N THR A 8 -26.93 11.19 -11.44
CA THR A 8 -27.22 11.86 -10.17
C THR A 8 -27.39 10.85 -9.04
N LEU A 9 -28.08 9.74 -9.30
CA LEU A 9 -28.23 8.65 -8.31
C LEU A 9 -26.88 7.99 -8.00
N GLN A 10 -26.03 7.81 -9.01
CA GLN A 10 -24.68 7.27 -8.84
C GLN A 10 -23.79 8.18 -8.00
N LYS A 11 -23.79 9.50 -8.27
CA LYS A 11 -23.03 10.46 -7.45
C LYS A 11 -23.45 10.42 -5.99
N LYS A 12 -24.77 10.37 -5.74
CA LYS A 12 -25.30 10.29 -4.38
C LYS A 12 -24.90 8.99 -3.67
N ALA A 13 -24.96 7.86 -4.36
CA ALA A 13 -24.52 6.58 -3.79
C ALA A 13 -23.02 6.58 -3.43
N ILE A 14 -22.18 7.23 -4.25
CA ILE A 14 -20.76 7.43 -3.95
C ILE A 14 -20.59 8.30 -2.68
N GLU A 15 -21.31 9.41 -2.58
CA GLU A 15 -21.26 10.32 -1.42
C GLU A 15 -21.68 9.59 -0.13
N ASP A 16 -22.79 8.85 -0.16
CA ASP A 16 -23.29 8.10 0.99
C ASP A 16 -22.31 6.98 1.42
N CYS A 17 -21.69 6.29 0.45
CA CYS A 17 -20.68 5.27 0.71
C CYS A 17 -19.42 5.85 1.35
N LEU A 18 -18.92 6.98 0.84
CA LEU A 18 -17.76 7.69 1.39
C LEU A 18 -18.06 8.22 2.80
N LYS A 19 -19.25 8.76 3.03
CA LYS A 19 -19.68 9.22 4.35
C LYS A 19 -19.71 8.07 5.36
N PHE A 20 -20.30 6.93 4.99
CA PHE A 20 -20.30 5.73 5.83
C PHE A 20 -18.87 5.29 6.17
N ALA A 21 -17.98 5.27 5.18
CA ALA A 21 -16.57 4.93 5.37
C ALA A 21 -15.86 5.87 6.34
N GLN A 22 -16.06 7.18 6.22
CA GLN A 22 -15.48 8.19 7.11
C GLN A 22 -16.00 8.08 8.55
N GLU A 23 -17.26 7.70 8.74
CA GLU A 23 -17.87 7.55 10.06
C GLU A 23 -17.42 6.27 10.80
N HIS A 24 -17.09 5.20 10.06
CA HIS A 24 -16.84 3.87 10.63
C HIS A 24 -15.40 3.37 10.49
N MET A 25 -14.59 4.01 9.66
CA MET A 25 -13.23 3.57 9.35
C MET A 25 -12.24 4.73 9.34
N ASN A 26 -10.97 4.44 9.67
CA ASN A 26 -9.90 5.42 9.63
C ASN A 26 -9.16 5.37 8.28
N GLY A 27 -9.12 6.49 7.56
CA GLY A 27 -8.35 6.67 6.35
C GLY A 27 -9.02 7.61 5.34
N ASP A 28 -8.30 7.91 4.27
CA ASP A 28 -8.87 8.56 3.09
C ASP A 28 -9.38 7.48 2.14
N PHE A 29 -10.60 7.63 1.64
CA PHE A 29 -11.25 6.61 0.82
C PHE A 29 -11.69 7.16 -0.55
N VAL A 30 -11.75 6.27 -1.53
CA VAL A 30 -12.33 6.48 -2.86
C VAL A 30 -13.35 5.38 -3.08
N ALA A 31 -14.57 5.74 -3.48
CA ALA A 31 -15.62 4.78 -3.81
C ALA A 31 -15.83 4.77 -5.32
N GLU A 32 -15.89 3.58 -5.90
CA GLU A 32 -16.10 3.35 -7.32
C GLU A 32 -17.26 2.36 -7.52
N PRO A 33 -18.20 2.64 -8.43
CA PRO A 33 -19.27 1.70 -8.73
C PRO A 33 -18.73 0.46 -9.42
N ILE A 34 -19.20 -0.72 -9.01
CA ILE A 34 -18.95 -1.95 -9.76
C ILE A 34 -19.75 -1.84 -11.07
N PRO A 35 -19.11 -2.01 -12.25
CA PRO A 35 -19.81 -1.97 -13.52
C PRO A 35 -20.90 -3.05 -13.56
N VAL A 36 -22.14 -2.63 -13.78
CA VAL A 36 -23.29 -3.50 -14.06
C VAL A 36 -23.92 -3.06 -15.37
N PRO A 37 -24.55 -3.98 -16.13
CA PRO A 37 -25.36 -3.62 -17.30
C PRO A 37 -26.38 -2.51 -16.98
N ASP A 38 -26.62 -1.59 -17.92
CA ASP A 38 -27.47 -0.42 -17.71
C ASP A 38 -28.93 -0.78 -17.37
N ASP A 39 -29.41 -1.94 -17.84
CA ASP A 39 -30.73 -2.50 -17.53
C ASP A 39 -30.84 -3.08 -16.11
N ALA A 40 -29.72 -3.23 -15.39
CA ALA A 40 -29.65 -3.63 -13.99
C ALA A 40 -29.43 -2.45 -13.02
N ALA A 41 -29.42 -1.21 -13.51
CA ALA A 41 -29.14 -0.02 -12.70
C ALA A 41 -30.28 0.37 -11.74
N LEU A 42 -31.51 -0.05 -12.06
CA LEU A 42 -32.70 0.18 -11.25
C LEU A 42 -33.43 -1.15 -11.05
N THR A 43 -33.69 -1.51 -9.81
CA THR A 43 -34.45 -2.69 -9.44
C THR A 43 -35.81 -2.27 -8.88
N TRP A 44 -36.88 -2.99 -9.22
CA TRP A 44 -38.19 -2.74 -8.62
C TRP A 44 -38.23 -3.33 -7.21
N ASP A 45 -38.50 -2.50 -6.21
CA ASP A 45 -38.74 -2.92 -4.84
C ASP A 45 -40.25 -3.15 -4.63
N PRO A 46 -40.72 -4.40 -4.46
CA PRO A 46 -42.13 -4.70 -4.28
C PRO A 46 -42.67 -4.34 -2.88
N ILE A 47 -41.82 -4.07 -1.89
CA ILE A 47 -42.21 -3.67 -0.53
C ILE A 47 -42.44 -2.16 -0.51
N GLU A 48 -41.47 -1.41 -1.03
CA GLU A 48 -41.51 0.06 -1.08
C GLU A 48 -42.32 0.61 -2.27
N LEU A 49 -42.74 -0.27 -3.19
CA LEU A 49 -43.51 0.02 -4.39
C LEU A 49 -42.87 1.11 -5.27
N ARG A 50 -41.54 1.04 -5.43
CA ARG A 50 -40.74 2.00 -6.21
C ARG A 50 -39.52 1.35 -6.85
N TYR A 51 -38.99 1.97 -7.90
CA TYR A 51 -37.66 1.64 -8.40
C TYR A 51 -36.60 2.18 -7.43
N VAL A 52 -35.64 1.32 -7.07
CA VAL A 52 -34.49 1.65 -6.24
C VAL A 52 -33.21 1.48 -7.05
N ALA A 53 -32.25 2.38 -6.82
CA ALA A 53 -30.91 2.23 -7.35
C ALA A 53 -30.07 1.53 -6.28
N ASP A 54 -29.94 0.20 -6.39
CA ASP A 54 -29.05 -0.60 -5.55
C ASP A 54 -27.80 -0.96 -6.36
N ARG A 55 -26.65 -0.41 -5.96
CA ARG A 55 -25.36 -0.67 -6.61
C ARG A 55 -24.31 -1.02 -5.60
N SER A 56 -23.65 -2.15 -5.85
CA SER A 56 -22.43 -2.50 -5.12
C SER A 56 -21.29 -1.54 -5.50
N MET A 57 -20.57 -1.09 -4.49
CA MET A 57 -19.42 -0.19 -4.63
C MET A 57 -18.14 -0.93 -4.20
N VAL A 58 -17.03 -0.64 -4.87
CA VAL A 58 -15.69 -0.94 -4.34
C VAL A 58 -15.22 0.29 -3.59
N LEU A 59 -14.73 0.07 -2.37
CA LEU A 59 -14.13 1.12 -1.57
C LEU A 59 -12.63 0.90 -1.47
N TRP A 60 -11.87 1.81 -2.06
CA TRP A 60 -10.42 1.85 -2.00
C TRP A 60 -9.98 2.78 -0.89
N ARG A 61 -9.12 2.32 0.02
CA ARG A 61 -8.38 3.22 0.91
C ARG A 61 -7.21 3.80 0.13
N ARG A 62 -7.09 5.12 0.08
CA ARG A 62 -5.86 5.78 -0.36
C ARG A 62 -4.77 5.42 0.65
N TYR A 63 -3.89 4.54 0.26
CA TYR A 63 -2.56 4.42 0.87
C TYR A 63 -1.70 5.53 0.29
N GLY A 64 -0.75 6.04 1.07
CA GLY A 64 0.09 7.16 0.65
C GLY A 64 1.09 6.77 -0.43
N GLN A 65 2.14 7.58 -0.57
CA GLN A 65 3.07 7.45 -1.69
C GLN A 65 3.91 6.18 -1.55
N PHE A 66 3.75 5.28 -2.52
CA PHE A 66 4.52 4.05 -2.66
C PHE A 66 5.22 4.06 -4.03
N GLU A 67 6.54 4.10 -4.00
CA GLU A 67 7.38 4.09 -5.21
C GLU A 67 7.91 2.68 -5.43
N VAL A 68 7.78 2.17 -6.65
CA VAL A 68 8.34 0.87 -7.05
C VAL A 68 9.59 1.11 -7.88
N VAL A 69 10.68 0.42 -7.54
CA VAL A 69 11.92 0.46 -8.32
C VAL A 69 11.93 -0.70 -9.30
N LEU A 70 12.07 -0.37 -10.58
CA LEU A 70 12.14 -1.32 -11.68
C LEU A 70 13.58 -1.40 -12.22
N ASP A 71 13.97 -2.58 -12.70
CA ASP A 71 15.19 -2.74 -13.50
C ASP A 71 14.93 -2.40 -14.98
N ALA A 72 15.96 -2.59 -15.83
CA ALA A 72 15.87 -2.33 -17.26
C ALA A 72 14.89 -3.24 -18.02
N ASP A 73 14.46 -4.34 -17.40
CA ASP A 73 13.50 -5.32 -17.96
C ASP A 73 12.09 -5.14 -17.35
N ASP A 74 11.81 -3.98 -16.74
CA ASP A 74 10.55 -3.65 -16.04
C ASP A 74 10.20 -4.60 -14.89
N ARG A 75 11.20 -5.25 -14.26
CA ARG A 75 10.98 -6.14 -13.11
C ARG A 75 11.15 -5.38 -11.81
N VAL A 76 10.31 -5.72 -10.83
CA VAL A 76 10.38 -5.13 -9.48
C VAL A 76 11.64 -5.59 -8.76
N VAL A 77 12.52 -4.64 -8.45
CA VAL A 77 13.77 -4.87 -7.72
C VAL A 77 13.83 -4.13 -6.38
N GLY A 78 12.87 -3.25 -6.11
CA GLY A 78 12.83 -2.48 -4.88
C GLY A 78 11.55 -1.67 -4.71
N TYR A 79 11.45 -0.98 -3.58
CA TYR A 79 10.39 0.00 -3.34
C TYR A 79 10.76 0.98 -2.22
N VAL A 80 10.02 2.09 -2.16
CA VAL A 80 10.01 3.05 -1.06
C VAL A 80 8.56 3.32 -0.64
N ASP A 81 8.26 3.12 0.63
CA ASP A 81 6.96 3.39 1.23
C ASP A 81 7.10 4.59 2.17
N HIS A 82 6.70 5.76 1.68
CA HIS A 82 6.93 7.03 2.39
C HIS A 82 6.12 7.12 3.68
N ASP A 83 4.96 6.47 3.74
CA ASP A 83 4.10 6.47 4.92
C ASP A 83 4.75 5.78 6.11
N LYS A 84 5.66 4.83 5.86
CA LYS A 84 6.37 4.11 6.93
C LYS A 84 7.43 4.95 7.60
N TRP A 85 7.77 6.14 7.10
CA TRP A 85 8.56 7.11 7.85
C TRP A 85 7.80 7.73 9.02
N GLU A 86 6.46 7.72 9.00
CA GLU A 86 5.66 8.31 10.08
C GLU A 86 6.00 7.63 11.42
N LYS A 87 6.30 8.45 12.44
CA LYS A 87 6.69 8.02 13.80
C LYS A 87 7.92 7.12 13.83
N CYS A 88 8.76 7.14 12.79
CA CYS A 88 10.05 6.48 12.80
C CYS A 88 10.92 7.07 13.91
N ARG A 89 11.46 6.17 14.73
CA ARG A 89 12.39 6.47 15.81
C ARG A 89 13.20 5.22 16.11
N TRP A 90 14.39 5.44 16.65
CA TRP A 90 15.26 4.34 17.00
C TRP A 90 14.65 3.52 18.13
N GLU A 91 14.51 2.22 17.88
CA GLU A 91 14.23 1.21 18.90
C GLU A 91 15.13 0.01 18.62
N PRO A 92 15.72 -0.60 19.67
CA PRO A 92 16.60 -1.74 19.48
C PRO A 92 15.80 -2.92 18.94
N LEU A 93 16.27 -3.49 17.83
CA LEU A 93 15.82 -4.77 17.28
C LEU A 93 17.01 -5.73 17.28
N THR A 94 16.76 -6.99 17.59
CA THR A 94 17.75 -8.04 17.35
C THR A 94 17.91 -8.25 15.83
N ASP A 95 19.07 -8.74 15.39
CA ASP A 95 19.29 -9.06 13.97
C ASP A 95 18.26 -10.08 13.45
N ALA A 96 17.82 -11.01 14.30
CA ALA A 96 16.77 -11.97 13.96
C ALA A 96 15.41 -11.29 13.72
N GLU A 97 15.02 -10.33 14.55
CA GLU A 97 13.79 -9.55 14.36
C GLU A 97 13.88 -8.65 13.12
N ALA A 98 15.00 -7.96 12.95
CA ALA A 98 15.24 -7.08 11.80
C ALA A 98 15.18 -7.88 10.49
N LEU A 99 15.78 -9.08 10.46
CA LEU A 99 15.72 -9.98 9.32
C LEU A 99 14.31 -10.53 9.07
N ALA A 100 13.57 -10.87 10.13
CA ALA A 100 12.19 -11.32 10.01
C ALA A 100 11.29 -10.22 9.41
N ILE A 101 11.45 -8.98 9.87
CA ILE A 101 10.75 -7.81 9.33
C ILE A 101 11.14 -7.59 7.85
N ALA A 102 12.43 -7.58 7.53
CA ALA A 102 12.91 -7.40 6.16
C ALA A 102 12.28 -8.42 5.20
N ARG A 103 12.23 -9.70 5.59
CA ARG A 103 11.68 -10.80 4.78
C ARG A 103 10.20 -10.66 4.44
N THR A 104 9.42 -9.90 5.21
CA THR A 104 8.00 -9.64 4.90
C THR A 104 7.79 -8.92 3.56
N SER A 105 8.83 -8.28 3.03
CA SER A 105 8.81 -7.64 1.71
C SER A 105 8.71 -8.59 0.52
N GLY A 106 9.10 -9.87 0.69
CA GLY A 106 9.22 -10.83 -0.40
C GLY A 106 10.42 -10.60 -1.35
N LEU A 107 11.16 -9.49 -1.22
CA LEU A 107 12.30 -9.17 -2.09
C LEU A 107 13.64 -9.71 -1.59
N LEU A 108 13.76 -10.08 -0.31
CA LEU A 108 14.95 -10.76 0.19
C LEU A 108 14.98 -12.22 -0.28
N ARG A 109 15.74 -12.47 -1.34
CA ARG A 109 15.94 -13.80 -1.90
C ARG A 109 16.79 -14.68 -0.96
N PRO A 110 16.60 -16.01 -0.96
CA PRO A 110 17.51 -16.94 -0.30
C PRO A 110 18.95 -16.76 -0.82
N GLY A 111 19.92 -16.73 0.10
CA GLY A 111 21.35 -16.57 -0.23
C GLY A 111 21.92 -15.16 0.00
N LEU A 112 21.07 -14.17 0.29
CA LEU A 112 21.54 -12.87 0.78
C LEU A 112 22.04 -12.97 2.22
N THR A 113 23.20 -12.37 2.49
CA THR A 113 23.85 -12.34 3.81
C THR A 113 23.82 -10.92 4.36
N LEU A 114 23.37 -10.76 5.60
CA LEU A 114 23.45 -9.48 6.31
C LEU A 114 24.92 -9.17 6.62
N VAL A 115 25.44 -8.08 6.07
CA VAL A 115 26.84 -7.66 6.25
C VAL A 115 27.00 -6.40 7.09
N GLU A 116 25.93 -5.62 7.24
CA GLU A 116 25.93 -4.39 8.03
C GLU A 116 24.54 -4.14 8.62
N SER A 117 24.51 -3.71 9.87
CA SER A 117 23.30 -3.29 10.59
C SER A 117 23.66 -2.04 11.37
N ARG A 118 22.99 -0.92 11.09
CA ARG A 118 23.29 0.36 11.72
C ARG A 118 22.05 1.25 11.86
N GLN A 119 22.11 2.19 12.78
CA GLN A 119 21.13 3.26 12.84
C GLN A 119 21.27 4.18 11.63
N GLY A 120 20.17 4.37 10.91
CA GLY A 120 20.06 5.27 9.76
C GLY A 120 19.44 6.62 10.12
N GLU A 121 19.03 7.35 9.08
CA GLU A 121 18.37 8.64 9.25
C GLU A 121 17.05 8.51 10.05
N LYS A 122 16.66 9.58 10.75
CA LYS A 122 15.37 9.67 11.48
C LYS A 122 15.13 8.49 12.44
N GLY A 123 16.21 7.85 12.93
CA GLY A 123 16.13 6.70 13.82
C GLY A 123 15.68 5.40 13.15
N SER A 124 15.78 5.31 11.83
CA SER A 124 15.57 4.05 11.11
C SER A 124 16.69 3.04 11.43
N LEU A 125 16.44 1.77 11.11
CA LEU A 125 17.45 0.72 11.07
C LEU A 125 17.78 0.44 9.60
N GLU A 126 19.03 0.70 9.22
CA GLU A 126 19.58 0.38 7.90
C GLU A 126 20.30 -0.97 7.96
N LEU A 127 19.90 -1.87 7.06
CA LEU A 127 20.53 -3.17 6.86
C LEU A 127 21.12 -3.22 5.46
N ARG A 128 22.35 -3.73 5.35
CA ARG A 128 22.99 -4.02 4.06
C ARG A 128 23.15 -5.52 3.89
N PHE A 129 22.65 -6.01 2.76
CA PHE A 129 22.75 -7.40 2.36
C PHE A 129 23.63 -7.53 1.13
N GLU A 130 24.47 -8.56 1.11
CA GLU A 130 25.28 -8.94 -0.05
C GLU A 130 24.82 -10.31 -0.56
N GLY A 131 24.78 -10.46 -1.89
CA GLY A 131 24.51 -11.72 -2.56
C GLY A 131 25.77 -12.39 -3.09
N LYS A 132 25.60 -13.32 -4.05
CA LYS A 132 26.74 -13.98 -4.69
C LYS A 132 27.44 -13.04 -5.68
N GLU A 133 26.67 -12.23 -6.37
CA GLU A 133 27.17 -11.18 -7.26
C GLU A 133 27.06 -9.81 -6.56
N PRO A 134 27.99 -8.87 -6.79
CA PRO A 134 27.91 -7.53 -6.19
C PRO A 134 26.59 -6.80 -6.50
N SER A 135 26.04 -7.00 -7.70
CA SER A 135 24.75 -6.47 -8.16
C SER A 135 23.53 -7.06 -7.44
N ASP A 136 23.68 -8.16 -6.70
CA ASP A 136 22.60 -8.77 -5.92
C ASP A 136 22.39 -8.07 -4.57
N GLY A 137 23.25 -7.10 -4.22
CA GLY A 137 23.20 -6.42 -2.94
C GLY A 137 21.90 -5.63 -2.74
N LEU A 138 21.35 -5.67 -1.52
CA LEU A 138 20.17 -4.89 -1.14
C LEU A 138 20.46 -4.02 0.09
N ARG A 139 19.96 -2.80 0.07
CA ARG A 139 19.84 -1.93 1.23
C ARG A 139 18.39 -1.91 1.68
N VAL A 140 18.15 -2.27 2.94
CA VAL A 140 16.82 -2.30 3.54
C VAL A 140 16.76 -1.26 4.66
N CYS A 141 15.72 -0.43 4.64
CA CYS A 141 15.45 0.54 5.70
C CYS A 141 14.20 0.10 6.47
N ILE A 142 14.28 0.01 7.79
CA ILE A 142 13.20 -0.41 8.68
C ILE A 142 12.85 0.73 9.62
N ASN A 143 11.56 0.98 9.82
CA ASN A 143 11.05 1.74 10.95
C ASN A 143 10.98 0.80 12.17
N PRO A 144 11.89 0.93 13.15
CA PRO A 144 11.96 -0.02 14.26
C PRO A 144 10.71 0.03 15.15
N ALA A 145 10.23 1.25 15.43
CA ALA A 145 9.04 1.49 16.26
C ALA A 145 7.75 0.94 15.68
N ARG A 146 7.62 0.91 14.34
CA ARG A 146 6.46 0.30 13.65
C ARG A 146 6.71 -1.14 13.24
N ARG A 147 7.93 -1.67 13.43
CA ARG A 147 8.37 -2.98 12.94
C ARG A 147 8.02 -3.19 11.46
N ALA A 148 8.29 -2.17 10.63
CA ALA A 148 7.86 -2.14 9.22
C ALA A 148 8.99 -1.72 8.28
N VAL A 149 9.08 -2.37 7.12
CA VAL A 149 10.08 -2.04 6.08
C VAL A 149 9.67 -0.77 5.34
N ILE A 150 10.46 0.29 5.50
CA ILE A 150 10.32 1.57 4.80
C ILE A 150 10.73 1.42 3.33
N SER A 151 11.91 0.85 3.08
CA SER A 151 12.41 0.70 1.71
C SER A 151 13.29 -0.52 1.54
N ILE A 152 13.34 -1.00 0.29
CA ILE A 152 14.32 -1.97 -0.20
C ILE A 152 14.83 -1.42 -1.51
N LEU A 153 16.12 -1.20 -1.60
CA LEU A 153 16.77 -0.65 -2.77
C LEU A 153 17.94 -1.54 -3.17
N PRO A 154 18.19 -1.77 -4.47
CA PRO A 154 19.43 -2.37 -4.91
C PRO A 154 20.62 -1.48 -4.46
N VAL A 155 21.73 -2.12 -4.09
CA VAL A 155 22.98 -1.41 -3.84
C VAL A 155 23.57 -1.07 -5.21
N GLU A 156 23.63 0.21 -5.57
CA GLU A 156 24.29 0.62 -6.81
C GLU A 156 25.77 0.20 -6.77
N GLU A 157 26.25 -0.42 -7.87
CA GLU A 157 27.67 -0.66 -8.06
C GLU A 157 28.41 0.69 -8.19
N GLY A 158 29.06 1.14 -7.11
CA GLY A 158 30.07 2.20 -7.19
C GLY A 158 29.88 3.39 -6.23
N ALA A 159 30.19 3.17 -4.95
CA ALA A 159 30.70 4.22 -4.07
C ALA A 159 31.79 3.61 -3.18
N ARG A 160 32.95 3.33 -3.79
CA ARG A 160 34.23 3.16 -3.10
C ARG A 160 35.19 4.19 -3.63
#